data_AF-A0A0P7AWJ5-F1
#
_entry.id   AF-A0A0P7AWJ5-F1
#
_cell.length_a   1.000
_cell.length_b   1.000
_cell.length_c   1.000
_cell.angle_alpha   90.00
_cell.angle_beta   90.00
_cell.angle_gamma   90.00
#
_symmetry.space_group_name_H-M   'P 1'
#
loop_
_entity.id
_entity.type
_entity.pdbx_description
1 polymer ?
#
loop_
_entity_poly.entity_id
_entity_poly.type
_entity_poly.pdbx_seq_one_letter_code
_entity_poly.pdbx_strand_id
1 'polypeptide(L)'
;MKTRQFLVFLVLLIGISTYSQRGVRIGYVDMEYILENVEEYRDATEQLNTKAEKWKKEIELKLSTVEQMKKDLMAEKVLLTDELIEERQEEIQILETEVLTYQQDRFGPQGDLVLQKRLLIQPIQDQVFAEVQKIGQNKKYDFIFDRSADVVMLYAEKRHDVSDLILREIARTRKVSKSKKKEKQESKLKDFQAQEAELEKEVSEALKARQEKSSADKESRLKAAEAKKAEQLKLREERKKAYEERRKKLLEEREAKRKAKSEEREKESGNTEESKN
;
A
#
# COMPACT_ATOMS: atom_id res chain seq x y z
N MET A 1 -4.50 43.16 -82.41
CA MET A 1 -4.93 41.95 -81.66
C MET A 1 -3.87 41.41 -80.70
N LYS A 2 -2.57 41.46 -81.06
CA LYS A 2 -1.45 40.93 -80.24
C LYS A 2 -1.27 41.61 -78.87
N THR A 3 -1.48 42.92 -78.76
CA THR A 3 -1.32 43.68 -77.50
C THR A 3 -2.40 43.39 -76.46
N ARG A 4 -3.66 43.18 -76.88
CA ARG A 4 -4.76 42.77 -75.98
C ARG A 4 -4.60 41.35 -75.46
N GLN A 5 -4.10 40.43 -76.30
CA GLN A 5 -3.79 39.05 -75.90
C GLN A 5 -2.62 38.99 -74.91
N PHE A 6 -1.59 39.82 -75.12
CA PHE A 6 -0.46 39.94 -74.18
C PHE A 6 -0.90 40.46 -72.80
N LEU A 7 -1.83 41.43 -72.77
CA LEU A 7 -2.34 42.00 -71.52
C LEU A 7 -3.19 40.99 -70.73
N VAL A 8 -4.00 40.17 -71.41
CA VAL A 8 -4.74 39.06 -70.77
C VAL A 8 -3.79 37.99 -70.23
N PHE A 9 -2.72 37.66 -70.97
CA PHE A 9 -1.72 36.70 -70.53
C PHE A 9 -0.92 37.20 -69.30
N LEU A 10 -0.60 38.50 -69.26
CA LEU A 10 0.07 39.13 -68.12
C LEU A 10 -0.81 39.13 -66.86
N VAL A 11 -2.10 39.43 -67.00
CA VAL A 11 -3.07 39.38 -65.88
C VAL A 11 -3.24 37.94 -65.36
N LEU A 12 -3.24 36.95 -66.27
CA LEU A 12 -3.30 35.53 -65.88
C LEU A 12 -2.05 35.09 -65.11
N LEU A 13 -0.85 35.54 -65.54
CA LEU A 13 0.40 35.24 -64.83
C LEU A 13 0.45 35.85 -63.42
N ILE A 14 -0.03 37.09 -63.26
CA ILE A 14 -0.09 37.76 -61.95
C ILE A 14 -1.12 37.08 -61.04
N GLY A 15 -2.23 36.59 -61.59
CA GLY A 15 -3.25 35.85 -60.84
C GLY A 15 -2.72 34.57 -60.19
N ILE A 16 -1.83 33.84 -60.87
CA ILE A 16 -1.24 32.59 -60.37
C ILE A 16 -0.25 32.86 -59.22
N SER A 17 0.42 34.01 -59.19
CA SER A 17 1.42 34.35 -58.16
C SER A 17 0.80 34.57 -56.76
N THR A 18 -0.49 34.90 -56.68
CA THR A 18 -1.17 35.27 -55.42
C THR A 18 -1.60 34.07 -54.57
N TYR A 19 -1.66 32.86 -55.13
CA TYR A 19 -2.08 31.66 -54.39
C TYR A 19 -0.95 30.96 -53.63
N SER A 20 0.31 31.40 -53.79
CA SER A 20 1.48 30.64 -53.30
C SER A 20 2.05 31.08 -51.95
N GLN A 21 1.51 32.11 -51.30
CA GLN A 21 2.04 32.59 -50.02
C GLN A 21 1.23 32.05 -48.82
N ARG A 22 1.22 30.73 -48.62
CA ARG A 22 0.88 30.19 -47.30
C ARG A 22 2.14 30.30 -46.44
N GLY A 23 2.26 31.38 -45.67
CA GLY A 23 3.33 31.53 -44.68
C GLY A 23 3.25 30.41 -43.63
N VAL A 24 4.42 29.93 -43.19
CA VAL A 24 4.54 28.89 -42.17
C VAL A 24 3.89 29.39 -40.87
N ARG A 25 2.95 28.62 -40.33
CA ARG A 25 2.28 28.93 -39.06
C ARG A 25 3.02 28.25 -37.92
N ILE A 26 3.72 29.08 -37.15
CA ILE A 26 4.47 28.65 -35.97
C ILE A 26 3.69 29.06 -34.72
N GLY A 27 3.51 28.12 -33.80
CA GLY A 27 3.04 28.35 -32.44
C GLY A 27 4.10 27.95 -31.43
N TYR A 28 3.91 28.36 -30.18
CA TYR A 28 4.70 27.84 -29.07
C TYR A 28 3.82 27.52 -27.87
N VAL A 29 4.32 26.64 -27.02
CA VAL A 29 3.69 26.20 -25.77
C VAL A 29 4.70 26.26 -24.65
N ASP A 30 4.20 26.46 -23.44
CA ASP A 30 4.97 26.27 -22.21
C ASP A 30 4.45 25.00 -21.53
N MET A 31 5.16 23.90 -21.74
CA MET A 31 4.72 22.60 -21.22
C MET A 31 4.75 22.55 -19.70
N GLU A 32 5.74 23.21 -19.07
CA GLU A 32 5.84 23.30 -17.62
C GLU A 32 4.63 24.03 -17.03
N TYR A 33 4.31 25.21 -17.57
CA TYR A 33 3.11 25.96 -17.18
C TYR A 33 1.83 25.16 -17.39
N ILE A 34 1.69 24.43 -18.51
CA ILE A 34 0.50 23.61 -18.76
C ILE A 34 0.39 22.50 -17.70
N LEU A 35 1.47 21.77 -17.44
CA LEU A 35 1.49 20.67 -16.49
C LEU A 35 1.21 21.14 -15.06
N GLU A 36 1.82 22.24 -14.61
CA GLU A 36 1.58 22.80 -13.27
C GLU A 36 0.11 23.19 -13.03
N ASN A 37 -0.61 23.61 -14.07
CA ASN A 37 -2.03 23.96 -13.98
C ASN A 37 -2.98 22.75 -14.09
N VAL A 38 -2.45 21.56 -14.38
CA VAL A 38 -3.23 20.31 -14.41
C VAL A 38 -3.28 19.71 -13.00
N GLU A 39 -4.50 19.64 -12.44
CA GLU A 39 -4.77 19.06 -11.11
C GLU A 39 -4.13 17.67 -10.92
N GLU A 40 -4.28 16.78 -11.91
CA GLU A 40 -3.71 15.43 -11.86
C GLU A 40 -2.18 15.42 -11.76
N TYR A 41 -1.50 16.40 -12.38
CA TYR A 41 -0.04 16.52 -12.32
C TYR A 41 0.41 16.98 -10.93
N ARG A 42 -0.31 17.93 -10.34
CA ARG A 42 -0.04 18.41 -8.98
C ARG A 42 -0.19 17.29 -7.97
N ASP A 43 -1.28 16.54 -8.03
CA ASP A 43 -1.52 15.39 -7.15
C ASP A 43 -0.44 14.32 -7.31
N ALA A 44 -0.07 13.98 -8.55
CA ALA A 44 0.99 13.02 -8.83
C ALA A 44 2.36 13.49 -8.29
N THR A 45 2.66 14.78 -8.44
CA THR A 45 3.90 15.41 -7.95
C THR A 45 3.94 15.42 -6.43
N GLU A 46 2.84 15.75 -5.76
CA GLU A 46 2.73 15.72 -4.30
C GLU A 46 2.91 14.30 -3.75
N GLN A 47 2.31 13.30 -4.39
CA GLN A 47 2.50 11.89 -4.03
C GLN A 47 3.96 11.43 -4.19
N LEU A 48 4.61 11.83 -5.28
CA LEU A 48 6.02 11.51 -5.52
C LEU A 48 6.93 12.19 -4.49
N ASN A 49 6.69 13.47 -4.19
CA ASN A 49 7.46 14.22 -3.19
C ASN A 49 7.31 13.60 -1.80
N THR A 50 6.09 13.24 -1.40
CA THR A 50 5.82 12.58 -0.11
C THR A 50 6.58 11.26 0.01
N LYS A 51 6.61 10.44 -1.05
CA LYS A 51 7.37 9.18 -1.08
C LYS A 51 8.87 9.42 -1.05
N ALA A 52 9.36 10.39 -1.83
CA ALA A 52 10.77 10.76 -1.85
C ALA A 52 11.25 11.25 -0.48
N GLU A 53 10.46 12.07 0.21
CA GLU A 53 10.75 12.50 1.59
C GLU A 53 10.78 11.34 2.57
N LYS A 54 9.83 10.39 2.44
CA LYS A 54 9.82 9.18 3.28
C LYS A 54 11.10 8.36 3.09
N TRP A 55 11.50 8.11 1.85
CA TRP A 55 12.74 7.38 1.57
C TRP A 55 13.99 8.13 2.03
N LYS A 56 14.02 9.46 1.90
CA LYS A 56 15.11 10.29 2.45
C LYS A 56 15.24 10.12 3.96
N LYS A 57 14.13 10.19 4.70
CA LYS A 57 14.12 9.99 6.15
C LYS A 57 14.57 8.58 6.55
N GLU A 58 14.16 7.56 5.80
CA GLU A 58 14.60 6.18 6.02
C GLU A 58 16.12 6.02 5.80
N ILE A 59 16.66 6.62 4.73
CA ILE A 59 18.11 6.63 4.47
C ILE A 59 18.85 7.37 5.59
N GLU A 60 18.38 8.54 5.99
CA GLU A 60 18.97 9.34 7.06
C GLU A 60 19.01 8.57 8.39
N LEU A 61 17.93 7.87 8.73
CA LEU A 61 17.88 7.02 9.92
C LEU A 61 18.90 5.88 9.84
N LYS A 62 18.98 5.19 8.70
CA LYS A 62 19.97 4.11 8.52
C LYS A 62 21.41 4.62 8.57
N LEU A 63 21.69 5.78 7.99
CA LEU A 63 23.01 6.42 8.07
C LEU A 63 23.35 6.78 9.52
N SER A 64 22.40 7.33 10.28
CA SER A 64 22.59 7.62 11.69
C SER A 64 22.88 6.36 12.51
N THR A 65 22.20 5.24 12.22
CA THR A 65 22.48 3.97 12.91
C THR A 65 23.88 3.45 12.60
N VAL A 66 24.32 3.54 11.33
CA VAL A 66 25.68 3.17 10.93
C VAL A 66 26.72 4.04 11.62
N GLU A 67 26.50 5.35 11.70
CA GLU A 67 27.40 6.26 12.38
C GLU A 67 27.48 5.97 13.89
N GLN A 68 26.37 5.61 14.51
CA GLN A 68 26.33 5.23 15.92
C GLN A 68 27.09 3.92 16.17
N MET A 69 26.85 2.86 15.39
CA MET A 69 27.59 1.59 15.53
C MET A 69 29.10 1.78 15.34
N LYS A 70 29.51 2.66 14.43
CA LYS A 70 30.93 3.01 14.27
C LYS A 70 31.51 3.68 15.52
N LYS A 71 30.78 4.62 16.12
CA LYS A 71 31.20 5.30 17.35
C LYS A 71 31.29 4.31 18.52
N ASP A 72 30.30 3.43 18.64
CA ASP A 72 30.25 2.41 19.68
C ASP A 72 31.42 1.42 19.53
N LEU A 73 31.70 0.97 18.30
CA LEU A 73 32.87 0.13 18.02
C LEU A 73 34.19 0.84 18.37
N MET A 74 34.33 2.14 18.09
CA MET A 74 35.54 2.89 18.46
C MET A 74 35.72 3.02 19.97
N ALA A 75 34.63 3.20 20.73
CA ALA A 75 34.65 3.31 22.18
C ALA A 75 34.93 1.96 22.87
N GLU A 76 34.32 0.88 22.37
CA GLU A 76 34.42 -0.47 22.93
C GLU A 76 35.65 -1.25 22.43
N LYS A 77 36.34 -0.78 21.39
CA LYS A 77 37.47 -1.48 20.75
C LYS A 77 38.53 -1.97 21.74
N VAL A 78 38.79 -1.23 22.81
CA VAL A 78 39.82 -1.56 23.81
C VAL A 78 39.38 -2.71 24.75
N LEU A 79 38.08 -2.97 24.82
CA LEU A 79 37.47 -3.98 25.69
C LEU A 79 37.08 -5.27 24.94
N LEU A 80 37.11 -5.25 23.61
CA LEU A 80 36.70 -6.37 22.75
C LEU A 80 37.90 -7.21 22.31
N THR A 81 37.66 -8.49 22.00
CA THR A 81 38.64 -9.37 21.34
C THR A 81 38.71 -9.06 19.85
N ASP A 82 39.83 -9.40 19.20
CA ASP A 82 40.04 -9.13 17.76
C ASP A 82 38.94 -9.78 16.89
N GLU A 83 38.48 -10.99 17.25
CA GLU A 83 37.37 -11.68 16.55
C GLU A 83 36.04 -10.92 16.65
N LEU A 84 35.69 -10.39 17.82
CA LEU A 84 34.47 -9.59 18.01
C LEU A 84 34.55 -8.24 17.27
N ILE A 85 35.74 -7.67 17.15
CA ILE A 85 35.97 -6.43 16.39
C ILE A 85 35.75 -6.69 14.90
N GLU A 86 36.24 -7.82 14.37
CA GLU A 86 36.06 -8.21 12.97
C GLU A 86 34.58 -8.44 12.66
N GLU A 87 33.85 -9.22 13.49
CA GLU A 87 32.41 -9.47 13.31
C GLU A 87 31.59 -8.17 13.29
N ARG A 88 31.85 -7.24 14.22
CA ARG A 88 31.15 -5.95 14.24
C ARG A 88 31.53 -5.05 13.05
N GLN A 89 32.77 -5.13 12.56
CA GLN A 89 33.19 -4.39 11.37
C GLN A 89 32.52 -4.93 10.11
N GLU A 90 32.36 -6.26 10.00
CA GLU A 90 31.61 -6.89 8.93
C GLU A 90 30.13 -6.46 8.97
N GLU A 91 29.51 -6.46 10.16
CA GLU A 91 28.12 -6.00 10.33
C GLU A 91 27.93 -4.53 9.89
N ILE A 92 28.86 -3.65 10.28
CA ILE A 92 28.86 -2.25 9.84
C ILE A 92 29.00 -2.16 8.31
N GLN A 93 29.92 -2.91 7.70
CA GLN A 93 30.12 -2.91 6.25
C GLN A 93 28.90 -3.43 5.47
N ILE A 94 28.24 -4.47 5.98
CA ILE A 94 27.00 -4.98 5.41
C ILE A 94 25.94 -3.89 5.44
N LEU A 95 25.74 -3.25 6.60
CA LEU A 95 24.75 -2.19 6.74
C LEU A 95 25.07 -0.97 5.87
N GLU A 96 26.34 -0.57 5.74
CA GLU A 96 26.76 0.48 4.80
C GLU A 96 26.41 0.14 3.35
N THR A 97 26.71 -1.09 2.94
CA THR A 97 26.40 -1.57 1.60
C THR A 97 24.90 -1.60 1.37
N GLU A 98 24.12 -2.03 2.36
CA GLU A 98 22.65 -2.00 2.32
C GLU A 98 22.08 -0.58 2.21
N VAL A 99 22.69 0.41 2.88
CA VAL A 99 22.24 1.81 2.73
C VAL A 99 22.53 2.31 1.32
N LEU A 100 23.72 2.01 0.78
CA LEU A 100 24.11 2.40 -0.57
C LEU A 100 23.22 1.75 -1.64
N THR A 101 22.96 0.45 -1.53
CA THR A 101 22.04 -0.24 -2.45
C THR A 101 20.63 0.31 -2.32
N TYR A 102 20.14 0.53 -1.10
CA TYR A 102 18.84 1.14 -0.88
C TYR A 102 18.73 2.53 -1.52
N GLN A 103 19.75 3.37 -1.36
CA GLN A 103 19.80 4.69 -1.99
C GLN A 103 19.78 4.58 -3.52
N GLN A 104 20.57 3.67 -4.09
CA GLN A 104 20.63 3.45 -5.53
C GLN A 104 19.30 2.89 -6.09
N ASP A 105 18.66 1.97 -5.37
CA ASP A 105 17.39 1.38 -5.76
C ASP A 105 16.25 2.41 -5.73
N ARG A 106 16.29 3.38 -4.80
CA ARG A 106 15.27 4.44 -4.73
C ARG A 106 15.55 5.62 -5.67
N PHE A 107 16.78 6.12 -5.69
CA PHE A 107 17.15 7.40 -6.33
C PHE A 107 18.09 7.26 -7.54
N GLY A 108 18.52 6.04 -7.87
CA GLY A 108 19.37 5.80 -9.03
C GLY A 108 18.68 6.08 -10.38
N PRO A 109 19.42 6.03 -11.50
CA PRO A 109 18.88 6.30 -12.83
C PRO A 109 17.73 5.37 -13.26
N GLN A 110 17.73 4.13 -12.74
CA GLN A 110 16.65 3.16 -12.89
C GLN A 110 15.90 2.89 -11.58
N GLY A 111 16.08 3.77 -10.59
CA GLY A 111 15.47 3.61 -9.29
C GLY A 111 13.96 3.83 -9.29
N ASP A 112 13.32 3.45 -8.20
CA ASP A 112 11.87 3.49 -8.03
C ASP A 112 11.30 4.90 -8.23
N LEU A 113 12.03 5.95 -7.83
CA LEU A 113 11.56 7.33 -8.01
C LEU A 113 11.39 7.68 -9.49
N VAL A 114 12.38 7.32 -10.32
CA VAL A 114 12.35 7.59 -11.75
C VAL A 114 11.27 6.75 -12.43
N LEU A 115 11.14 5.48 -12.04
CA LEU A 115 10.09 4.60 -12.54
C LEU A 115 8.69 5.13 -12.19
N GLN A 116 8.46 5.50 -10.94
CA GLN A 116 7.17 6.05 -10.51
C GLN A 116 6.88 7.40 -11.16
N LYS A 117 7.90 8.26 -11.32
CA LYS A 117 7.76 9.51 -12.07
C LYS A 117 7.28 9.22 -13.49
N ARG A 118 7.89 8.26 -14.19
CA ARG A 118 7.46 7.85 -15.52
C ARG A 118 6.02 7.33 -15.51
N LEU A 119 5.66 6.43 -14.60
CA LEU A 119 4.32 5.84 -14.55
C LEU A 119 3.21 6.86 -14.25
N LEU A 120 3.47 7.85 -13.39
CA LEU A 120 2.45 8.82 -12.98
C LEU A 120 2.42 10.05 -13.88
N ILE A 121 3.57 10.56 -14.30
CA ILE A 121 3.68 11.83 -15.04
C ILE A 121 3.57 11.62 -16.55
N GLN A 122 4.16 10.54 -17.10
CA GLN A 122 4.12 10.29 -18.55
C GLN A 122 2.70 10.24 -19.14
N PRO A 123 1.69 9.54 -18.55
CA PRO A 123 0.35 9.54 -19.14
C PRO A 123 -0.29 10.93 -19.16
N ILE A 124 0.07 11.81 -18.23
CA ILE A 124 -0.40 13.19 -18.19
C ILE A 124 0.27 14.00 -19.31
N GLN A 125 1.58 13.83 -19.51
CA GLN A 125 2.31 14.44 -20.62
C GLN A 125 1.74 13.97 -21.97
N ASP A 126 1.52 12.67 -22.14
CA ASP A 126 0.93 12.09 -23.34
C ASP A 126 -0.45 12.69 -23.64
N GLN A 127 -1.27 12.92 -22.60
CA GLN A 127 -2.56 13.61 -22.75
C GLN A 127 -2.39 15.05 -23.23
N VAL A 128 -1.45 15.81 -22.67
CA VAL A 128 -1.16 17.17 -23.13
C VAL A 128 -0.67 17.16 -24.57
N PHE A 129 0.25 16.27 -24.93
CA PHE A 129 0.74 16.11 -26.30
C PHE A 129 -0.37 15.80 -27.29
N ALA A 130 -1.31 14.92 -26.93
CA ALA A 130 -2.47 14.63 -27.77
C ALA A 130 -3.36 15.87 -28.02
N GLU A 131 -3.60 16.68 -26.99
CA GLU A 131 -4.36 17.93 -27.15
C GLU A 131 -3.57 18.99 -27.95
N VAL A 132 -2.26 19.08 -27.78
CA VAL A 132 -1.36 19.93 -28.61
C VAL A 132 -1.47 19.53 -30.07
N GLN A 133 -1.36 18.24 -30.39
CA GLN A 133 -1.47 17.73 -31.76
C GLN A 133 -2.83 18.07 -32.38
N LYS A 134 -3.91 17.86 -31.63
CA LYS A 134 -5.28 18.18 -32.06
C LYS A 134 -5.45 19.67 -32.34
N ILE A 135 -4.90 20.54 -31.50
CA ILE A 135 -4.93 21.99 -31.69
C ILE A 135 -4.07 22.39 -32.90
N GLY A 136 -2.90 21.79 -33.05
CA GLY A 136 -2.03 21.95 -34.21
C GLY A 136 -2.77 21.67 -35.52
N GLN A 137 -3.44 20.52 -35.60
CA GLN A 137 -4.24 20.13 -36.76
C GLN A 137 -5.44 21.06 -36.99
N ASN A 138 -6.23 21.33 -35.95
CA ASN A 138 -7.45 22.13 -36.07
C ASN A 138 -7.16 23.58 -36.48
N LYS A 139 -6.07 24.17 -35.96
CA LYS A 139 -5.65 25.54 -36.28
C LYS A 139 -4.67 25.64 -37.44
N LYS A 140 -4.25 24.50 -37.99
CA LYS A 140 -3.32 24.38 -39.12
C LYS A 140 -1.96 25.03 -38.78
N TYR A 141 -1.42 24.73 -37.60
CA TYR A 141 -0.02 25.06 -37.29
C TYR A 141 0.88 24.03 -37.98
N ASP A 142 1.94 24.50 -38.60
CA ASP A 142 2.96 23.65 -39.22
C ASP A 142 3.99 23.20 -38.18
N PHE A 143 4.28 24.07 -37.20
CA PHE A 143 5.19 23.78 -36.09
C PHE A 143 4.64 24.33 -34.78
N ILE A 144 4.82 23.57 -33.70
CA ILE A 144 4.59 24.01 -32.32
C ILE A 144 5.86 23.73 -31.54
N PHE A 145 6.48 24.77 -30.99
CA PHE A 145 7.69 24.64 -30.18
C PHE A 145 7.37 24.67 -28.70
N ASP A 146 8.05 23.84 -27.92
CA ASP A 146 8.01 23.92 -26.47
C ASP A 146 9.09 24.92 -26.00
N ARG A 147 8.66 25.95 -25.26
CA ARG A 147 9.52 26.94 -24.63
C ARG A 147 10.28 26.36 -23.44
N SER A 148 9.74 25.34 -22.79
CA SER A 148 10.34 24.67 -21.64
C SER A 148 11.46 23.70 -22.05
N ALA A 149 11.59 23.41 -23.35
CA ALA A 149 12.66 22.56 -23.89
C ALA A 149 13.94 23.37 -24.20
N ASP A 150 15.04 22.67 -24.49
CA ASP A 150 16.37 23.25 -24.80
C ASP A 150 16.42 24.15 -26.06
N VAL A 151 15.29 24.42 -26.69
CA VAL A 151 15.19 25.33 -27.84
C VAL A 151 15.23 26.77 -27.33
N VAL A 152 16.36 27.44 -27.53
CA VAL A 152 16.54 28.85 -27.12
C VAL A 152 15.67 29.77 -28.00
N MET A 153 14.53 30.19 -27.46
CA MET A 153 13.65 31.21 -28.06
C MET A 153 13.93 32.58 -27.45
N LEU A 154 14.60 33.45 -28.21
CA LEU A 154 14.96 34.79 -27.72
C LEU A 154 13.75 35.73 -27.62
N TYR A 155 12.81 35.62 -28.56
CA TYR A 155 11.60 36.43 -28.58
C TYR A 155 10.50 35.72 -29.37
N ALA A 156 9.28 35.73 -28.83
CA ALA A 156 8.09 35.39 -29.59
C ALA A 156 6.93 36.27 -29.12
N GLU A 157 6.08 36.64 -30.08
CA GLU A 157 4.89 37.44 -29.81
C GLU A 157 3.82 36.58 -29.12
N LYS A 158 3.17 37.13 -28.08
CA LYS A 158 2.19 36.39 -27.26
C LYS A 158 1.02 35.81 -28.07
N ARG A 159 0.72 36.39 -29.23
CA ARG A 159 -0.31 35.88 -30.16
C ARG A 159 -0.04 34.46 -30.70
N HIS A 160 1.21 33.99 -30.63
CA HIS A 160 1.61 32.66 -31.07
C HIS A 160 1.62 31.63 -29.92
N ASP A 161 1.36 32.07 -28.69
CA ASP A 161 1.17 31.20 -27.53
C ASP A 161 -0.16 30.46 -27.63
N VAL A 162 -0.11 29.12 -27.53
CA VAL A 162 -1.30 28.28 -27.52
C VAL A 162 -1.53 27.57 -26.18
N SER A 163 -0.74 27.88 -25.16
CA SER A 163 -0.76 27.22 -23.83
C SER A 163 -2.13 27.34 -23.14
N ASP A 164 -2.68 28.56 -23.05
CA ASP A 164 -4.01 28.80 -22.46
C ASP A 164 -5.14 28.13 -23.25
N LEU A 165 -4.93 27.87 -24.54
CA LEU A 165 -5.92 27.18 -25.36
C LEU A 165 -5.89 25.68 -25.08
N ILE A 166 -4.70 25.10 -24.94
CA ILE A 166 -4.51 23.69 -24.56
C ILE A 166 -5.10 23.43 -23.17
N LEU A 167 -4.81 24.29 -22.19
CA LEU A 167 -5.35 24.17 -20.83
C LEU A 167 -6.88 24.14 -20.82
N ARG A 168 -7.52 24.99 -21.62
CA ARG A 168 -8.99 25.01 -21.75
C ARG A 168 -9.54 23.73 -22.39
N GLU A 169 -8.89 23.20 -23.41
CA GLU A 169 -9.33 21.93 -24.03
C GLU A 169 -9.14 20.76 -23.07
N ILE A 170 -8.01 20.66 -22.34
CA ILE A 170 -7.80 19.64 -21.30
C ILE A 170 -8.91 19.72 -20.25
N ALA A 171 -9.21 20.92 -19.74
CA ALA A 171 -10.27 21.12 -18.76
C ALA A 171 -11.65 20.74 -19.31
N ARG A 172 -11.92 20.99 -20.59
CA ARG A 172 -13.18 20.60 -21.25
C ARG A 172 -13.26 19.08 -21.40
N THR A 173 -12.23 18.43 -21.93
CA THR A 173 -12.13 16.97 -22.06
C THR A 173 -12.34 16.30 -20.70
N ARG A 174 -11.76 16.85 -19.62
CA ARG A 174 -11.96 16.39 -18.23
C ARG A 174 -13.41 16.53 -17.75
N LYS A 175 -14.06 17.67 -17.98
CA LYS A 175 -15.46 17.87 -17.57
C LYS A 175 -16.39 16.87 -18.27
N VAL A 176 -16.17 16.63 -19.56
CA VAL A 176 -16.94 15.65 -20.33
C VAL A 176 -16.68 14.21 -19.84
N SER A 177 -15.44 13.86 -19.49
CA SER A 177 -15.11 12.53 -18.96
C SER A 177 -15.65 12.31 -17.53
N LYS A 178 -15.56 13.31 -16.64
CA LYS A 178 -16.15 13.27 -15.29
C LYS A 178 -17.69 13.12 -15.36
N SER A 179 -18.36 13.80 -16.28
CA SER A 179 -19.81 13.67 -16.50
C SER A 179 -20.19 12.24 -16.92
N LYS A 180 -19.50 11.66 -17.91
CA LYS A 180 -19.75 10.27 -18.36
C LYS A 180 -19.43 9.23 -17.29
N LYS A 181 -18.43 9.47 -16.43
CA LYS A 181 -18.08 8.57 -15.32
C LYS A 181 -19.13 8.60 -14.19
N LYS A 182 -19.69 9.78 -13.86
CA LYS A 182 -20.81 9.91 -12.93
C LYS A 182 -22.07 9.22 -13.46
N GLU A 183 -22.42 9.44 -14.72
CA GLU A 183 -23.59 8.84 -15.36
C GLU A 183 -23.51 7.30 -15.36
N LYS A 184 -22.32 6.74 -15.65
CA LYS A 184 -22.05 5.29 -15.60
C LYS A 184 -21.97 4.72 -14.18
N GLN A 185 -21.65 5.54 -13.17
CA GLN A 185 -21.68 5.13 -11.77
C GLN A 185 -23.10 5.19 -11.20
N GLU A 186 -23.89 6.20 -11.55
CA GLU A 186 -25.30 6.32 -11.17
C GLU A 186 -26.14 5.20 -11.79
N SER A 187 -25.88 4.80 -13.04
CA SER A 187 -26.56 3.65 -13.65
C SER A 187 -26.24 2.36 -12.90
N LYS A 188 -24.96 2.12 -12.60
CA LYS A 188 -24.53 0.93 -11.83
C LYS A 188 -25.05 0.91 -10.39
N LEU A 189 -25.13 2.06 -9.73
CA LEU A 189 -25.71 2.14 -8.38
C LEU A 189 -27.21 1.84 -8.40
N LYS A 190 -27.95 2.31 -9.41
CA LYS A 190 -29.38 2.01 -9.57
C LYS A 190 -29.60 0.52 -9.83
N ASP A 191 -28.78 -0.09 -10.69
CA ASP A 191 -28.85 -1.52 -10.97
C ASP A 191 -28.51 -2.36 -9.73
N PHE A 192 -27.49 -1.94 -8.94
CA PHE A 192 -27.11 -2.61 -7.71
C PHE A 192 -28.15 -2.44 -6.60
N GLN A 193 -28.71 -1.25 -6.41
CA GLN A 193 -29.78 -1.02 -5.43
C GLN A 193 -31.06 -1.78 -5.77
N ALA A 194 -31.37 -1.95 -7.05
CA ALA A 194 -32.48 -2.80 -7.48
C ALA A 194 -32.23 -4.27 -7.11
N GLN A 195 -31.02 -4.78 -7.35
CA GLN A 195 -30.61 -6.14 -6.95
C GLN A 195 -30.55 -6.33 -5.44
N GLU A 196 -30.05 -5.35 -4.70
CA GLU A 196 -29.93 -5.38 -3.24
C GLU A 196 -31.32 -5.34 -2.60
N ALA A 197 -32.27 -4.56 -3.13
CA ALA A 197 -33.65 -4.56 -2.65
C ALA A 197 -34.42 -5.88 -2.93
N GLU A 198 -34.03 -6.63 -3.97
CA GLU A 198 -34.55 -7.98 -4.22
C GLU A 198 -33.89 -9.01 -3.28
N LEU A 199 -32.56 -8.95 -3.12
CA LEU A 199 -31.80 -9.81 -2.21
C LEU A 199 -32.15 -9.58 -0.73
N GLU A 200 -32.38 -8.34 -0.30
CA GLU A 200 -32.78 -8.03 1.08
C GLU A 200 -34.14 -8.62 1.44
N LYS A 201 -35.08 -8.69 0.48
CA LYS A 201 -36.37 -9.34 0.69
C LYS A 201 -36.21 -10.84 0.87
N GLU A 202 -35.42 -11.49 0.02
CA GLU A 202 -35.12 -12.93 0.13
C GLU A 202 -34.35 -13.28 1.40
N VAL A 203 -33.35 -12.45 1.77
CA VAL A 203 -32.52 -12.64 2.95
C VAL A 203 -33.30 -12.37 4.23
N SER A 204 -34.20 -11.38 4.26
CA SER A 204 -35.11 -11.12 5.40
C SER A 204 -36.03 -12.32 5.69
N GLU A 205 -36.58 -12.95 4.64
CA GLU A 205 -37.41 -14.14 4.79
C GLU A 205 -36.57 -15.36 5.23
N ALA A 206 -35.38 -15.56 4.65
CA ALA A 206 -34.47 -16.64 5.04
C ALA A 206 -33.89 -16.46 6.46
N LEU A 207 -33.64 -15.22 6.91
CA LEU A 207 -33.15 -14.90 8.25
C LEU A 207 -34.21 -15.15 9.32
N LYS A 208 -35.49 -14.84 9.06
CA LYS A 208 -36.59 -15.16 9.97
C LYS A 208 -36.72 -16.68 10.16
N ALA A 209 -36.70 -17.46 9.08
CA ALA A 209 -36.72 -18.92 9.14
C ALA A 209 -35.49 -19.52 9.86
N ARG A 210 -34.32 -18.88 9.75
CA ARG A 210 -33.07 -19.32 10.41
C ARG A 210 -33.00 -18.92 11.88
N GLN A 211 -33.53 -17.76 12.26
CA GLN A 211 -33.63 -17.31 13.64
C GLN A 211 -34.56 -18.21 14.45
N GLU A 212 -35.70 -18.61 13.90
CA GLU A 212 -36.64 -19.54 14.54
C GLU A 212 -36.02 -20.94 14.75
N LYS A 213 -35.31 -21.46 13.75
CA LYS A 213 -34.55 -22.73 13.88
C LYS A 213 -33.42 -22.61 14.89
N SER A 214 -32.67 -21.50 14.88
CA SER A 214 -31.57 -21.29 15.82
C SER A 214 -32.05 -21.11 17.27
N SER A 215 -33.21 -20.48 17.51
CA SER A 215 -33.79 -20.39 18.86
C SER A 215 -34.22 -21.77 19.36
N ALA A 216 -34.84 -22.60 18.51
CA ALA A 216 -35.21 -23.97 18.86
C ALA A 216 -33.98 -24.85 19.15
N ASP A 217 -32.91 -24.72 18.35
CA ASP A 217 -31.65 -25.45 18.54
C ASP A 217 -30.88 -25.00 19.79
N LYS A 218 -30.91 -23.70 20.12
CA LYS A 218 -30.31 -23.18 21.35
C LYS A 218 -31.04 -23.71 22.58
N GLU A 219 -32.37 -23.75 22.55
CA GLU A 219 -33.17 -24.25 23.67
C GLU A 219 -32.93 -25.76 23.89
N SER A 220 -32.84 -26.56 22.83
CA SER A 220 -32.53 -28.00 22.94
C SER A 220 -31.11 -28.26 23.46
N ARG A 221 -30.12 -27.46 23.01
CA ARG A 221 -28.73 -27.55 23.50
C ARG A 221 -28.57 -27.13 24.95
N LEU A 222 -29.29 -26.09 25.40
CA LEU A 222 -29.27 -25.66 26.80
C LEU A 222 -29.84 -26.75 27.71
N LYS A 223 -30.99 -27.33 27.36
CA LYS A 223 -31.59 -28.46 28.10
C LYS A 223 -30.65 -29.67 28.15
N ALA A 224 -29.97 -30.00 27.05
CA ALA A 224 -28.99 -31.10 27.00
C ALA A 224 -27.72 -30.79 27.82
N ALA A 225 -27.25 -29.54 27.84
CA ALA A 225 -26.08 -29.12 28.62
C ALA A 225 -26.37 -29.10 30.13
N GLU A 226 -27.58 -28.69 30.53
CA GLU A 226 -28.03 -28.75 31.91
C GLU A 226 -28.17 -30.20 32.41
N ALA A 227 -28.72 -31.09 31.59
CA ALA A 227 -28.77 -32.52 31.90
C ALA A 227 -27.37 -33.13 32.10
N LYS A 228 -26.42 -32.82 31.21
CA LYS A 228 -25.02 -33.28 31.33
C LYS A 228 -24.30 -32.70 32.56
N LYS A 229 -24.54 -31.43 32.90
CA LYS A 229 -23.98 -30.81 34.12
C LYS A 229 -24.53 -31.47 35.38
N ALA A 230 -25.84 -31.75 35.41
CA ALA A 230 -26.46 -32.45 36.54
C ALA A 230 -25.90 -33.87 36.72
N GLU A 231 -25.67 -34.59 35.62
CA GLU A 231 -25.05 -35.92 35.64
C GLU A 231 -23.58 -35.88 36.11
N GLN A 232 -22.79 -34.91 35.62
CA GLN A 232 -21.41 -34.73 36.04
C GLN A 232 -21.27 -34.35 37.53
N LEU A 233 -22.20 -33.54 38.05
CA LEU A 233 -22.21 -33.18 39.47
C LEU A 233 -22.48 -34.41 40.34
N LYS A 234 -23.45 -35.25 39.97
CA LYS A 234 -23.72 -36.53 40.65
C LYS A 234 -22.50 -37.46 40.64
N LEU A 235 -21.87 -37.63 39.47
CA LEU A 235 -20.66 -38.45 39.33
C LEU A 235 -19.49 -37.89 40.17
N ARG A 236 -19.38 -36.57 40.31
CA ARG A 236 -18.33 -35.93 41.12
C ARG A 236 -18.58 -36.10 42.61
N GLU A 237 -19.82 -36.05 43.06
CA GLU A 237 -20.21 -36.33 44.45
C GLU A 237 -19.94 -37.79 44.82
N GLU A 238 -20.27 -38.73 43.93
CA GLU A 238 -19.96 -40.15 44.10
C GLU A 238 -18.44 -40.40 44.17
N ARG A 239 -17.66 -39.77 43.29
CA ARG A 239 -16.19 -39.86 43.32
C ARG A 239 -15.58 -39.26 44.58
N LYS A 240 -16.13 -38.14 45.08
CA LYS A 240 -15.68 -37.53 46.34
C LYS A 240 -15.93 -38.49 47.51
N LYS A 241 -17.11 -39.08 47.60
CA LYS A 241 -17.44 -40.08 48.64
C LYS A 241 -16.50 -41.30 48.57
N ALA A 242 -16.28 -41.85 47.37
CA ALA A 242 -15.35 -42.96 47.18
C ALA A 242 -13.89 -42.61 47.54
N TYR A 243 -13.46 -41.37 47.29
CA TYR A 243 -12.13 -40.90 47.66
C TYR A 243 -11.97 -40.74 49.18
N GLU A 244 -12.98 -40.19 49.85
CA GLU A 244 -13.00 -40.05 51.32
C GLU A 244 -12.96 -41.42 52.01
N GLU A 245 -13.68 -42.41 51.48
CA GLU A 245 -13.62 -43.79 51.96
C GLU A 245 -12.24 -44.44 51.75
N ARG A 246 -11.63 -44.26 50.57
CA ARG A 246 -10.26 -44.75 50.31
C ARG A 246 -9.23 -44.08 51.21
N ARG A 247 -9.39 -42.78 51.47
CA ARG A 247 -8.49 -42.02 52.35
C ARG A 247 -8.59 -42.52 53.81
N LYS A 248 -9.79 -42.82 54.29
CA LYS A 248 -9.99 -43.41 55.63
C LYS A 248 -9.28 -44.77 55.74
N LYS A 249 -9.49 -45.67 54.77
CA LYS A 249 -8.82 -46.99 54.73
C LYS A 249 -7.29 -46.88 54.72
N LEU A 250 -6.73 -45.94 53.96
CA LEU A 250 -5.28 -45.72 53.90
C LEU A 250 -4.69 -45.14 55.19
N LEU A 251 -5.44 -44.30 55.91
CA LEU A 251 -5.02 -43.77 57.20
C LEU A 251 -5.02 -44.87 58.27
N GLU A 252 -6.04 -45.72 58.29
CA GLU A 252 -6.12 -46.90 59.16
C GLU A 252 -4.97 -47.89 58.88
N GLU A 253 -4.66 -48.16 57.61
CA GLU A 253 -3.53 -49.03 57.23
C GLU A 253 -2.17 -48.43 57.64
N ARG A 254 -1.99 -47.11 57.53
CA ARG A 254 -0.77 -46.42 57.96
C ARG A 254 -0.60 -46.40 59.47
N GLU A 255 -1.68 -46.23 60.21
CA GLU A 255 -1.66 -46.33 61.67
C GLU A 255 -1.36 -47.76 62.11
N ALA A 256 -1.95 -48.77 61.46
CA ALA A 256 -1.63 -50.18 61.71
C ALA A 256 -0.15 -50.49 61.42
N LYS A 257 0.40 -49.99 60.30
CA LYS A 257 1.84 -50.14 59.98
C LYS A 257 2.74 -49.37 60.94
N ARG A 258 2.34 -48.20 61.41
CA ARG A 258 3.10 -47.45 62.42
C ARG A 258 3.12 -48.18 63.76
N LYS A 259 1.98 -48.74 64.19
CA LYS A 259 1.89 -49.57 65.41
C LYS A 259 2.73 -50.84 65.28
N ALA A 260 2.64 -51.53 64.14
CA ALA A 260 3.48 -52.71 63.88
C ALA A 260 4.98 -52.35 63.90
N LYS A 261 5.39 -51.23 63.30
CA LYS A 261 6.79 -50.79 63.28
C LYS A 261 7.30 -50.26 64.62
N SER A 262 6.43 -49.70 65.48
CA SER A 262 6.80 -49.38 66.86
C SER A 262 6.94 -50.63 67.71
N GLU A 263 6.05 -51.62 67.54
CA GLU A 263 6.16 -52.93 68.22
C GLU A 263 7.41 -53.71 67.76
N GLU A 264 7.80 -53.59 66.49
CA GLU A 264 9.03 -54.20 65.94
C GLU A 264 10.29 -53.53 66.50
N ARG A 265 10.28 -52.19 66.62
CA ARG A 265 11.38 -51.43 67.25
C ARG A 265 11.52 -51.71 68.74
N GLU A 266 10.41 -51.89 69.46
CA GLU A 266 10.44 -52.27 70.88
C GLU A 266 11.04 -53.67 71.08
N LYS A 267 10.77 -54.60 70.14
CA LYS A 267 11.38 -55.95 70.13
C LYS A 267 12.89 -55.90 69.80
N GLU A 268 13.33 -55.07 68.86
CA GLU A 268 14.75 -54.89 68.55
C GLU A 268 15.52 -54.23 69.70
N SER A 269 14.94 -53.24 70.40
CA SER A 269 15.58 -52.63 71.57
C SER A 269 15.69 -53.60 72.76
N GLY A 270 14.71 -54.48 72.96
CA GLY A 270 14.79 -55.51 74.01
C GLY A 270 15.88 -56.56 73.75
N ASN A 271 16.09 -56.94 72.49
CA ASN A 271 17.09 -57.95 72.13
C ASN A 271 18.54 -57.43 72.17
N THR A 272 18.74 -56.10 72.17
CA THR A 272 20.07 -55.49 72.24
C THR A 272 20.57 -55.35 73.70
N GLU A 273 19.66 -55.34 74.68
CA GLU A 273 20.02 -55.33 76.11
C GLU A 273 20.33 -56.74 76.66
N GLU A 274 19.75 -57.81 76.10
CA GLU A 274 20.08 -59.20 76.50
C GLU A 274 21.43 -59.70 75.96
N SER A 275 22.00 -59.07 74.93
CA SER A 275 23.30 -59.44 74.34
C SER A 275 24.52 -58.89 75.11
N LYS A 276 24.33 -58.14 76.20
CA LYS A 276 25.42 -57.46 76.94
C LYS A 276 25.63 -57.91 78.39
N ASN A 277 25.04 -59.02 78.81
CA ASN A 277 25.32 -59.65 80.11
C ASN A 277 25.89 -61.07 79.95
#